data_AF-A0A1F5AX82-F1
#
_entry.id   AF-A0A1F5AX82-F1
#
_cell.length_a   1.000
_cell.length_b   1.000
_cell.length_c   1.000
_cell.angle_alpha   90.00
_cell.angle_beta   90.00
_cell.angle_gamma   90.00
#
_symmetry.space_group_name_H-M   'P 1'
#
loop_
_entity.id
_entity.type
_entity.pdbx_description
1 polymer ?
#
loop_
_entity_poly.entity_id
_entity_poly.type
_entity_poly.pdbx_seq_one_letter_code
_entity_poly.pdbx_strand_id
1 'polypeptide(L)'
;MKSKTKGKTRRSVAAATGSQQRRKLAPVPPGQRRWILAAGFFAAAAAAWLLYAPIAEGFLQVFSDHTIHVSFAEQLYRTHWLPAPHFLYQALIALLVELRPEWPFKTAALIVLSVFYALSGVLLFRETARLLVPRECSKARLLRSAAVALVAAAAILTMQPVIRPGETQMYKIGYFWGEPYYSPTYSVMKPLALLSAFSAVTFLRRSRSRSGPIVGAALATTAGALAKPSFVICLAPAVLVLAGVRLVRRQPFDRRALLLGLLLPSFAVLGLEYCLSYGGSASGVSYQNSIIIAPFSVMRLHSQHLAAKFLLSVLFPVAVYVLYWRKARHDTSLNLAALLFAFGAGYTFLLAEKIGGAAGNFLWSGYITVFMLFVFAALFYVRQLLERPFERREILRHLAAFGLLLLHVRSGVLTEIAFLNAKLGPY
;
A
#
# COMPACT_ATOMS: atom_id res chain seq x y z
N MET A 1 -0.27 -14.73 -98.74
CA MET A 1 -1.68 -14.50 -98.30
C MET A 1 -1.75 -14.66 -96.79
N LYS A 2 -2.37 -13.68 -96.10
CA LYS A 2 -3.19 -13.75 -94.85
C LYS A 2 -3.06 -15.06 -94.03
N SER A 3 -2.88 -15.11 -92.70
CA SER A 3 -3.47 -14.30 -91.63
C SER A 3 -3.10 -14.92 -90.26
N LYS A 4 -2.83 -14.06 -89.26
CA LYS A 4 -3.19 -14.11 -87.81
C LYS A 4 -3.26 -15.49 -87.11
N THR A 5 -2.65 -15.75 -85.95
CA THR A 5 -2.92 -15.24 -84.58
C THR A 5 -2.12 -16.21 -83.67
N LYS A 6 -1.46 -15.90 -82.54
CA LYS A 6 -1.96 -15.37 -81.26
C LYS A 6 -0.73 -15.27 -80.33
N GLY A 7 -0.58 -14.12 -79.65
CA GLY A 7 0.42 -13.94 -78.62
C GLY A 7 0.07 -14.63 -77.30
N LYS A 8 1.10 -14.99 -76.54
CA LYS A 8 1.04 -15.18 -75.08
C LYS A 8 2.39 -14.75 -74.48
N THR A 9 2.56 -13.44 -74.37
CA THR A 9 3.60 -12.82 -73.56
C THR A 9 3.26 -13.05 -72.10
N ARG A 10 4.04 -13.88 -71.41
CA ARG A 10 4.01 -14.01 -69.95
C ARG A 10 4.39 -12.65 -69.34
N ARG A 11 3.39 -11.87 -68.94
CA ARG A 11 3.58 -10.76 -68.00
C ARG A 11 4.06 -11.35 -66.68
N SER A 12 5.30 -11.04 -66.33
CA SER A 12 5.78 -11.12 -64.96
C SER A 12 4.89 -10.23 -64.10
N VAL A 13 4.05 -10.84 -63.27
CA VAL A 13 3.49 -10.16 -62.12
C VAL A 13 4.66 -9.97 -61.16
N ALA A 14 5.34 -8.85 -61.31
CA ALA A 14 6.18 -8.30 -60.26
C ALA A 14 5.23 -8.00 -59.10
N ALA A 15 5.07 -9.00 -58.21
CA ALA A 15 4.53 -8.77 -56.89
C ALA A 15 5.49 -7.80 -56.21
N ALA A 16 5.10 -6.52 -56.24
CA ALA A 16 5.56 -5.52 -55.30
C ALA A 16 5.14 -5.99 -53.90
N THR A 17 5.85 -6.96 -53.35
CA THR A 17 5.92 -7.18 -51.91
C THR A 17 6.70 -6.00 -51.37
N GLY A 18 5.99 -4.88 -51.21
CA GLY A 18 6.44 -3.75 -50.44
C GLY A 18 6.89 -4.28 -49.10
N SER A 19 8.20 -4.31 -48.91
CA SER A 19 8.82 -4.38 -47.62
C SER A 19 8.29 -3.19 -46.84
N GLN A 20 7.20 -3.39 -46.09
CA GLN A 20 6.88 -2.56 -44.95
C GLN A 20 8.06 -2.71 -43.99
N GLN A 21 9.12 -1.95 -44.25
CA GLN A 21 10.00 -1.42 -43.23
C GLN A 21 9.05 -0.87 -42.18
N ARG A 22 8.80 -1.64 -41.12
CA ARG A 22 8.25 -1.12 -39.88
C ARG A 22 9.18 0.02 -39.51
N ARG A 23 8.80 1.25 -39.86
CA ARG A 23 9.48 2.48 -39.42
C ARG A 23 9.63 2.30 -37.92
N LYS A 24 10.85 1.97 -37.47
CA LYS A 24 11.17 1.90 -36.04
C LYS A 24 10.95 3.32 -35.56
N LEU A 25 9.79 3.57 -34.94
CA LEU A 25 9.46 4.86 -34.36
C LEU A 25 10.62 5.24 -33.46
N ALA A 26 11.19 6.43 -33.70
CA ALA A 26 12.31 6.92 -32.91
C ALA A 26 11.94 6.91 -31.41
N PRO A 27 12.87 6.50 -30.54
CA PRO A 27 12.65 6.53 -29.10
C PRO A 27 12.37 7.97 -28.64
N VAL A 28 11.53 8.12 -27.62
CA VAL A 28 11.19 9.44 -27.06
C VAL A 28 12.44 10.09 -26.45
N PRO A 29 12.74 11.37 -26.75
CA PRO A 29 13.84 12.10 -26.12
C PRO A 29 13.73 12.11 -24.59
N PRO A 30 14.86 12.07 -23.84
CA PRO A 30 14.84 11.99 -22.38
C PRO A 30 14.02 13.09 -21.70
N GLY A 31 14.04 14.33 -22.22
CA GLY A 31 13.27 15.45 -21.68
C GLY A 31 11.76 15.23 -21.77
N GLN A 32 11.25 14.76 -22.90
CA GLN A 32 9.82 14.49 -23.10
C GLN A 32 9.34 13.30 -22.24
N ARG A 33 10.21 12.30 -22.02
CA ARG A 33 9.93 11.19 -21.10
C ARG A 33 9.77 11.67 -19.66
N ARG A 34 10.61 12.60 -19.20
CA ARG A 34 10.52 13.18 -17.85
C ARG A 34 9.19 13.90 -17.64
N TRP A 35 8.75 14.71 -18.60
CA TRP A 35 7.46 15.41 -18.53
C TRP A 35 6.25 14.47 -18.48
N ILE A 36 6.24 13.42 -19.30
CA ILE A 36 5.14 12.44 -19.29
C ILE A 36 5.07 11.71 -17.94
N LEU A 37 6.21 11.32 -17.37
CA LEU A 37 6.25 10.70 -16.06
C LEU A 37 5.86 11.68 -14.94
N ALA A 38 6.30 12.94 -15.02
CA ALA A 38 5.88 14.01 -14.10
C ALA A 38 4.36 14.20 -14.11
N ALA A 39 3.75 14.29 -15.30
CA ALA A 39 2.30 14.36 -15.45
C ALA A 39 1.61 13.12 -14.84
N GLY A 40 2.19 11.93 -15.00
CA GLY A 40 1.71 10.71 -14.34
C GLY A 40 1.77 10.78 -12.81
N PHE A 41 2.82 11.36 -12.23
CA PHE A 41 2.91 11.58 -10.79
C PHE A 41 1.82 12.53 -10.29
N PHE A 42 1.60 13.66 -10.98
CA PHE A 42 0.53 14.59 -10.63
C PHE A 42 -0.86 13.95 -10.78
N ALA A 43 -1.08 13.17 -11.84
CA ALA A 43 -2.33 12.43 -12.05
C ALA A 43 -2.56 11.40 -10.94
N ALA A 44 -1.52 10.69 -10.49
CA ALA A 44 -1.62 9.73 -9.40
C ALA A 44 -1.91 10.40 -8.04
N ALA A 45 -1.27 11.55 -7.78
CA ALA A 45 -1.56 12.37 -6.61
C ALA A 45 -3.03 12.84 -6.62
N ALA A 46 -3.48 13.40 -7.74
CA ALA A 46 -4.85 13.88 -7.90
C ALA A 46 -5.88 12.75 -7.80
N ALA A 47 -5.62 11.60 -8.41
CA ALA A 47 -6.52 10.44 -8.33
C ALA A 47 -6.67 9.94 -6.88
N ALA A 48 -5.57 9.79 -6.14
CA ALA A 48 -5.61 9.37 -4.74
C ALA A 48 -6.29 10.43 -3.85
N TRP A 49 -6.07 11.72 -4.13
CA TRP A 49 -6.74 12.81 -3.43
C TRP A 49 -8.25 12.81 -3.69
N LEU A 50 -8.68 12.72 -4.95
CA LEU A 50 -10.10 12.67 -5.33
C LEU A 50 -10.83 11.48 -4.71
N LEU A 51 -10.12 10.36 -4.52
CA LEU A 51 -10.67 9.15 -3.92
C LEU A 51 -10.94 9.32 -2.42
N TYR A 52 -10.02 9.93 -1.68
CA TYR A 52 -10.02 9.88 -0.21
C TYR A 52 -10.28 11.21 0.49
N ALA A 53 -9.92 12.34 -0.10
CA ALA A 53 -10.13 13.65 0.52
C ALA A 53 -11.62 13.94 0.78
N PRO A 54 -12.57 13.65 -0.14
CA PRO A 54 -13.99 13.86 0.14
C PRO A 54 -14.53 12.98 1.28
N ILE A 55 -13.95 11.80 1.49
CA ILE A 55 -14.30 10.90 2.60
C ILE A 55 -13.77 11.46 3.92
N ALA A 56 -12.50 11.87 3.94
CA ALA A 56 -11.87 12.48 5.11
C ALA A 56 -12.56 13.78 5.53
N GLU A 57 -12.94 14.63 4.57
CA GLU A 57 -13.74 15.82 4.81
C GLU A 57 -15.07 15.46 5.49
N GLY A 58 -15.77 14.44 5.00
CA GLY A 58 -17.01 13.95 5.61
C GLY A 58 -16.81 13.54 7.08
N PHE A 59 -15.74 12.79 7.39
CA PHE A 59 -15.42 12.41 8.76
C PHE A 59 -15.05 13.60 9.66
N LEU A 60 -14.48 14.68 9.11
CA LEU A 60 -14.19 15.89 9.87
C LEU A 60 -15.46 16.70 10.23
N GLN A 61 -16.60 16.41 9.60
CA GLN A 61 -17.88 17.09 9.90
C GLN A 61 -18.73 16.37 10.94
N VAL A 62 -18.49 15.09 11.19
CA VAL A 62 -19.25 14.29 12.17
C VAL A 62 -18.37 13.85 13.33
N PHE A 63 -18.98 13.44 14.45
CA PHE A 63 -18.22 12.83 15.53
C PHE A 63 -17.55 11.54 15.05
N SER A 64 -16.22 11.55 15.02
CA SER A 64 -15.40 10.46 14.49
C SER A 64 -13.99 10.49 15.07
N ASP A 65 -13.21 9.43 14.83
CA ASP A 65 -11.78 9.36 15.14
C ASP A 65 -11.01 10.56 14.56
N HIS A 66 -11.43 11.09 13.40
CA HIS A 66 -10.84 12.30 12.83
C HIS A 66 -11.01 13.52 13.73
N THR A 67 -12.24 13.76 14.20
CA THR A 67 -12.52 14.90 15.10
C THR A 67 -11.86 14.74 16.47
N ILE A 68 -11.73 13.51 16.98
CA ILE A 68 -11.01 13.21 18.23
C ILE A 68 -9.51 13.52 18.08
N HIS A 69 -8.89 13.08 16.99
CA HIS A 69 -7.48 13.40 16.76
C HIS A 69 -7.24 14.90 16.49
N VAL A 70 -8.22 15.62 15.95
CA VAL A 70 -8.18 17.08 15.82
C VAL A 70 -8.22 17.76 17.19
N SER A 71 -9.09 17.32 18.11
CA SER A 71 -9.11 17.88 19.47
C SER A 71 -7.82 17.57 20.24
N PHE A 72 -7.22 16.39 20.01
CA PHE A 72 -5.89 16.07 20.53
C PHE A 72 -4.80 17.00 20.01
N ALA A 73 -4.86 17.39 18.73
CA ALA A 73 -3.93 18.36 18.16
C ALA A 73 -4.10 19.75 18.79
N GLU A 74 -5.34 20.17 19.02
CA GLU A 74 -5.66 21.42 19.70
C GLU A 74 -5.19 21.43 21.15
N GLN A 75 -5.40 20.32 21.88
CA GLN A 75 -4.90 20.17 23.25
C GLN A 75 -3.37 20.21 23.30
N LEU A 76 -2.69 19.50 22.40
CA LEU A 76 -1.23 19.56 22.26
C LEU A 76 -0.75 20.98 22.00
N TYR A 77 -1.42 21.70 21.10
CA TYR A 77 -1.07 23.08 20.75
C TYR A 77 -1.22 24.04 21.94
N ARG A 78 -2.35 23.96 22.66
CA ARG A 78 -2.69 24.90 23.74
C ARG A 78 -2.02 24.59 25.07
N THR A 79 -1.80 23.31 25.38
CA THR A 79 -1.37 22.86 26.72
C THR A 79 0.02 22.23 26.73
N HIS A 80 0.62 21.99 25.56
CA HIS A 80 1.86 21.23 25.39
C HIS A 80 1.82 19.81 25.96
N TRP A 81 0.62 19.30 26.27
CA TRP A 81 0.42 17.94 26.75
C TRP A 81 0.30 16.96 25.57
N LEU A 82 0.94 15.80 25.68
CA LEU A 82 0.93 14.75 24.66
C LEU A 82 -0.16 13.71 24.98
N PRO A 83 -1.31 13.72 24.27
CA PRO A 83 -2.45 12.84 24.58
C PRO A 83 -2.21 11.37 24.26
N ALA A 84 -1.35 11.08 23.29
CA ALA A 84 -1.03 9.74 22.85
C ALA A 84 0.44 9.66 22.44
N PRO A 85 1.11 8.50 22.60
CA PRO A 85 2.53 8.36 22.27
C PRO A 85 2.80 8.37 20.76
N HIS A 86 1.79 8.08 19.93
CA HIS A 86 1.83 8.24 18.46
C HIS A 86 1.18 9.57 18.07
N PHE A 87 1.97 10.65 18.10
CA PHE A 87 1.48 12.02 17.98
C PHE A 87 1.82 12.71 16.65
N LEU A 88 2.38 12.02 15.64
CA LEU A 88 2.86 12.69 14.43
C LEU A 88 1.75 13.45 13.70
N TYR A 89 0.56 12.87 13.58
CA TYR A 89 -0.56 13.52 12.89
C TYR A 89 -0.97 14.83 13.61
N GLN A 90 -1.06 14.77 14.94
CA GLN A 90 -1.41 15.89 15.80
C GLN A 90 -0.35 16.99 15.73
N ALA A 91 0.93 16.61 15.79
CA ALA A 91 2.04 17.54 15.68
C ALA A 91 2.08 18.25 14.31
N LEU A 92 1.77 17.54 13.22
CA LEU A 92 1.70 18.15 11.89
C LEU A 92 0.53 19.15 11.78
N ILE A 93 -0.62 18.85 12.39
CA ILE A 93 -1.74 19.80 12.46
C ILE A 93 -1.33 21.04 13.26
N ALA A 94 -0.80 20.85 14.47
CA ALA A 94 -0.36 21.94 15.33
C ALA A 94 0.70 22.82 14.64
N LEU A 95 1.65 22.22 13.92
CA LEU A 95 2.65 22.95 13.14
C LEU A 95 2.01 23.79 12.01
N LEU A 96 1.01 23.27 11.30
CA LEU A 96 0.33 24.05 10.26
C LEU A 96 -0.47 25.21 10.85
N VAL A 97 -1.12 25.01 12.00
CA VAL A 97 -1.81 26.09 12.72
C VAL A 97 -0.80 27.13 13.22
N GLU A 98 0.35 26.71 13.74
CA GLU A 98 1.41 27.66 14.13
C GLU A 98 1.91 28.50 12.95
N LEU A 99 2.07 27.88 11.77
CA LEU A 99 2.48 28.58 10.56
C LEU A 99 1.38 29.49 9.98
N ARG A 100 0.10 29.18 10.26
CA ARG A 100 -1.09 29.89 9.76
C ARG A 100 -2.16 29.93 10.86
N PRO A 101 -2.01 30.80 11.88
CA PRO A 101 -2.89 30.82 13.06
C PRO A 101 -4.37 31.08 12.74
N GLU A 102 -4.67 31.66 11.58
CA GLU A 102 -6.02 31.90 11.10
C GLU A 102 -6.74 30.64 10.59
N TRP A 103 -6.02 29.53 10.38
CA TRP A 103 -6.61 28.29 9.89
C TRP A 103 -7.29 27.50 11.01
N PRO A 104 -8.55 27.08 10.82
CA PRO A 104 -9.19 26.12 11.72
C PRO A 104 -8.39 24.81 11.75
N PHE A 105 -8.30 24.16 12.92
CA PHE A 105 -7.62 22.86 13.07
C PHE A 105 -8.14 21.80 12.10
N LYS A 106 -9.46 21.79 11.79
CA LYS A 106 -10.05 20.88 10.79
C LYS A 106 -9.49 21.12 9.37
N THR A 107 -9.21 22.37 9.01
CA THR A 107 -8.61 22.73 7.72
C THR A 107 -7.17 22.24 7.65
N ALA A 108 -6.37 22.50 8.69
CA ALA A 108 -5.02 21.97 8.81
C ALA A 108 -5.00 20.43 8.74
N ALA A 109 -5.93 19.77 9.42
CA ALA A 109 -6.11 18.32 9.37
C ALA A 109 -6.39 17.78 7.97
N LEU A 110 -7.31 18.42 7.22
CA LEU A 110 -7.61 18.04 5.84
C LEU A 110 -6.40 18.22 4.92
N ILE A 111 -5.60 19.28 5.12
CA ILE A 111 -4.36 19.53 4.35
C ILE A 111 -3.34 18.42 4.61
N VAL A 112 -3.11 18.07 5.88
CA VAL A 112 -2.20 16.96 6.24
C VAL A 112 -2.67 15.67 5.56
N LEU A 113 -3.95 15.29 5.72
CA LEU A 113 -4.49 14.08 5.10
C LEU A 113 -4.36 14.10 3.58
N SER A 114 -4.65 15.23 2.94
CA SER A 114 -4.52 15.41 1.48
C SER A 114 -3.11 15.14 0.99
N VAL A 115 -2.09 15.64 1.69
CA VAL A 115 -0.67 15.41 1.35
C VAL A 115 -0.32 13.92 1.44
N PHE A 116 -0.76 13.24 2.51
CA PHE A 116 -0.43 11.82 2.72
C PHE A 116 -1.22 10.88 1.78
N TYR A 117 -2.44 11.23 1.38
CA TYR A 117 -3.17 10.55 0.31
C TYR A 117 -2.48 10.69 -1.04
N ALA A 118 -2.10 11.92 -1.42
CA ALA A 118 -1.36 12.20 -2.64
C ALA A 118 -0.03 11.43 -2.67
N LEU A 119 0.70 11.41 -1.55
CA LEU A 119 1.95 10.67 -1.43
C LEU A 119 1.77 9.17 -1.64
N SER A 120 0.68 8.58 -1.12
CA SER A 120 0.35 7.16 -1.34
C SER A 120 0.17 6.85 -2.83
N GLY A 121 -0.58 7.68 -3.55
CA GLY A 121 -0.78 7.56 -5.00
C GLY A 121 0.53 7.68 -5.78
N VAL A 122 1.34 8.69 -5.46
CA VAL A 122 2.66 8.92 -6.07
C VAL A 122 3.60 7.72 -5.88
N LEU A 123 3.66 7.14 -4.68
CA LEU A 123 4.52 6.01 -4.38
C LEU A 123 4.10 4.74 -5.15
N LEU A 124 2.80 4.46 -5.23
CA LEU A 124 2.30 3.31 -5.97
C LEU A 124 2.48 3.49 -7.48
N PHE A 125 2.21 4.69 -8.01
CA PHE A 125 2.50 5.00 -9.42
C PHE A 125 3.98 4.86 -9.73
N ARG A 126 4.87 5.30 -8.83
CA ARG A 126 6.32 5.12 -8.98
C ARG A 126 6.67 3.66 -9.20
N GLU A 127 6.15 2.76 -8.37
CA GLU A 127 6.49 1.33 -8.45
C GLU A 127 5.82 0.63 -9.63
N THR A 128 4.57 0.94 -9.95
CA THR A 128 3.90 0.37 -11.14
C THR A 128 4.55 0.88 -12.42
N ALA A 129 4.89 2.17 -12.50
CA ALA A 129 5.55 2.75 -13.68
C ALA A 129 6.97 2.20 -13.87
N ARG A 130 7.71 1.92 -12.80
CA ARG A 130 9.03 1.26 -12.88
C ARG A 130 8.95 -0.12 -13.56
N LEU A 131 7.85 -0.84 -13.40
CA LEU A 131 7.64 -2.15 -14.03
C LEU A 131 7.08 -2.02 -15.44
N LEU A 132 6.07 -1.17 -15.61
CA LEU A 132 5.25 -1.13 -16.83
C LEU A 132 5.79 -0.20 -17.90
N VAL A 133 6.54 0.85 -17.55
CA VAL A 133 7.03 1.85 -18.50
C VAL A 133 8.43 1.47 -18.99
N PRO A 134 8.59 1.05 -20.26
CA PRO A 134 9.91 0.70 -20.79
C PRO A 134 10.85 1.90 -20.80
N ARG A 135 12.16 1.63 -20.68
CA ARG A 135 13.19 2.68 -20.78
C ARG A 135 13.19 3.34 -22.15
N GLU A 136 13.11 2.52 -23.19
CA GLU A 136 13.10 2.95 -24.59
C GLU A 136 11.80 2.49 -25.25
N CYS A 137 10.99 3.46 -25.67
CA CYS A 137 9.75 3.19 -26.39
C CYS A 137 9.31 4.43 -27.18
N SER A 138 8.37 4.22 -28.11
CA SER A 138 7.71 5.32 -28.83
C SER A 138 6.78 6.11 -27.90
N LYS A 139 6.47 7.37 -28.25
CA LYS A 139 5.59 8.25 -27.46
C LYS A 139 4.24 7.60 -27.15
N ALA A 140 3.63 6.97 -28.15
CA ALA A 140 2.34 6.27 -27.98
C ALA A 140 2.43 5.05 -27.04
N ARG A 141 3.56 4.33 -27.00
CA ARG A 141 3.76 3.23 -26.05
C ARG A 141 4.07 3.75 -24.66
N LEU A 142 4.81 4.85 -24.54
CA LEU A 142 5.09 5.51 -23.26
C LEU A 142 3.79 5.99 -22.58
N LEU A 143 2.96 6.74 -23.29
CA LEU A 143 1.67 7.24 -22.77
C LEU A 143 0.76 6.10 -22.33
N ARG A 144 0.60 5.05 -23.16
CA ARG A 144 -0.20 3.87 -22.81
C ARG A 144 0.34 3.16 -21.56
N SER A 145 1.66 2.98 -21.46
CA SER A 145 2.27 2.30 -20.32
C SER A 145 2.13 3.11 -19.03
N ALA A 146 2.24 4.45 -19.12
CA ALA A 146 2.00 5.36 -18.00
C ALA A 146 0.53 5.33 -17.57
N ALA A 147 -0.42 5.33 -18.50
CA ALA A 147 -1.84 5.20 -18.20
C ALA A 147 -2.16 3.86 -17.51
N VAL A 148 -1.61 2.75 -18.01
CA VAL A 148 -1.78 1.43 -17.37
C VAL A 148 -1.14 1.40 -15.97
N ALA A 149 0.02 2.04 -15.78
CA ALA A 149 0.64 2.18 -14.46
C ALA A 149 -0.22 2.99 -13.48
N LEU A 150 -0.86 4.06 -13.96
CA LEU A 150 -1.80 4.87 -13.18
C LEU A 150 -3.04 4.06 -12.78
N VAL A 151 -3.65 3.34 -13.72
CA VAL A 151 -4.79 2.45 -13.44
C VAL A 151 -4.41 1.35 -12.46
N ALA A 152 -3.23 0.74 -12.61
CA ALA A 152 -2.74 -0.26 -11.67
C ALA A 152 -2.50 0.32 -10.27
N ALA A 153 -1.97 1.54 -10.15
CA ALA A 153 -1.78 2.21 -8.87
C ALA A 153 -3.12 2.54 -8.19
N ALA A 154 -4.10 3.06 -8.95
CA ALA A 154 -5.45 3.33 -8.46
C ALA A 154 -6.17 2.04 -8.04
N ALA A 155 -6.06 0.98 -8.84
CA ALA A 155 -6.59 -0.33 -8.48
C ALA A 155 -5.96 -0.84 -7.18
N ILE A 156 -4.66 -0.66 -6.96
CA ILE A 156 -4.02 -1.10 -5.73
C ILE A 156 -4.56 -0.35 -4.50
N LEU A 157 -4.79 0.96 -4.64
CA LEU A 157 -5.37 1.79 -3.59
C LEU A 157 -6.80 1.38 -3.22
N THR A 158 -7.59 0.95 -4.19
CA THR A 158 -9.01 0.62 -3.99
C THR A 158 -9.26 -0.84 -3.62
N MET A 159 -8.25 -1.69 -3.45
CA MET A 159 -8.51 -3.09 -3.09
C MET A 159 -8.97 -3.22 -1.63
N GLN A 160 -10.15 -3.81 -1.45
CA GLN A 160 -10.75 -4.12 -0.16
C GLN A 160 -11.13 -5.60 -0.08
N PRO A 161 -11.37 -6.16 1.13
CA PRO A 161 -11.88 -7.52 1.28
C PRO A 161 -13.16 -7.74 0.48
N VAL A 162 -13.36 -8.95 -0.04
CA VAL A 162 -14.60 -9.32 -0.72
C VAL A 162 -15.70 -9.47 0.33
N ILE A 163 -16.73 -8.62 0.27
CA ILE A 163 -17.81 -8.66 1.26
C ILE A 163 -18.75 -9.82 0.95
N ARG A 164 -19.12 -10.58 2.00
CA ARG A 164 -20.11 -11.66 1.88
C ARG A 164 -21.47 -11.11 1.42
N PRO A 165 -22.20 -11.84 0.56
CA PRO A 165 -23.59 -11.51 0.26
C PRO A 165 -24.42 -11.39 1.53
N GLY A 166 -25.21 -10.32 1.63
CA GLY A 166 -26.08 -10.03 2.79
C GLY A 166 -25.41 -9.25 3.93
N GLU A 167 -24.09 -9.06 3.94
CA GLU A 167 -23.46 -8.11 4.88
C GLU A 167 -23.49 -6.68 4.32
N THR A 168 -24.19 -5.79 5.00
CA THR A 168 -24.36 -4.38 4.61
C THR A 168 -23.48 -3.41 5.40
N GLN A 169 -22.96 -3.85 6.56
CA GLN A 169 -22.06 -3.04 7.39
C GLN A 169 -20.65 -3.02 6.81
N MET A 170 -20.28 -1.88 6.24
CA MET A 170 -18.90 -1.59 5.82
C MET A 170 -17.99 -1.48 7.04
N TYR A 171 -16.71 -1.84 6.91
CA TYR A 171 -15.74 -1.87 8.01
C TYR A 171 -16.11 -2.73 9.22
N LYS A 172 -17.05 -3.67 9.06
CA LYS A 172 -17.33 -4.66 10.09
C LYS A 172 -16.02 -5.38 10.47
N ILE A 173 -15.67 -5.27 11.74
CA ILE A 173 -14.54 -6.01 12.32
C ILE A 173 -14.74 -7.50 12.01
N GLY A 174 -13.66 -8.23 11.75
CA GLY A 174 -13.69 -9.60 11.26
C GLY A 174 -13.12 -9.75 9.85
N TYR A 175 -13.26 -8.74 8.99
CA TYR A 175 -12.45 -8.63 7.77
C TYR A 175 -11.17 -7.84 8.05
N PHE A 176 -10.14 -8.08 7.23
CA PHE A 176 -8.96 -7.23 7.14
C PHE A 176 -9.19 -6.19 6.05
N TRP A 177 -9.29 -4.93 6.44
CA TRP A 177 -9.50 -3.81 5.53
C TRP A 177 -8.17 -3.17 5.19
N GLY A 178 -7.82 -3.12 3.90
CA GLY A 178 -6.55 -2.53 3.44
C GLY A 178 -6.54 -1.01 3.54
N GLU A 179 -7.71 -0.40 3.62
CA GLU A 179 -7.84 1.05 3.72
C GLU A 179 -9.00 1.41 4.66
N PRO A 180 -8.81 1.42 5.98
CA PRO A 180 -9.79 1.92 6.96
C PRO A 180 -9.89 3.44 6.94
N TYR A 181 -10.82 4.01 6.14
CA TYR A 181 -10.97 5.46 5.95
C TYR A 181 -11.25 6.24 7.24
N TYR A 182 -11.71 5.58 8.28
CA TYR A 182 -12.15 6.23 9.51
C TYR A 182 -10.99 6.61 10.44
N SER A 183 -9.74 6.19 10.20
CA SER A 183 -8.61 6.53 11.08
C SER A 183 -7.56 7.41 10.41
N PRO A 184 -7.38 8.68 10.86
CA PRO A 184 -6.47 9.61 10.21
C PRO A 184 -4.99 9.24 10.41
N THR A 185 -4.66 8.65 11.57
CA THR A 185 -3.30 8.17 11.87
C THR A 185 -2.87 7.05 10.94
N TYR A 186 -3.80 6.19 10.51
CA TYR A 186 -3.57 5.17 9.49
C TYR A 186 -3.22 5.80 8.14
N SER A 187 -3.99 6.81 7.71
CA SER A 187 -3.79 7.52 6.46
C SER A 187 -2.40 8.17 6.37
N VAL A 188 -1.92 8.73 7.49
CA VAL A 188 -0.56 9.29 7.61
C VAL A 188 0.51 8.19 7.62
N MET A 189 0.30 7.11 8.38
CA MET A 189 1.25 5.99 8.46
C MET A 189 1.46 5.30 7.11
N LYS A 190 0.39 5.10 6.33
CA LYS A 190 0.39 4.23 5.13
C LYS A 190 1.51 4.51 4.11
N PRO A 191 1.74 5.74 3.61
CA PRO A 191 2.84 5.99 2.68
C PRO A 191 4.23 5.87 3.33
N LEU A 192 4.35 6.15 4.62
CA LEU A 192 5.60 5.98 5.37
C LEU A 192 5.95 4.49 5.55
N ALA A 193 4.92 3.67 5.79
CA ALA A 193 5.02 2.22 5.80
C ALA A 193 5.42 1.67 4.41
N LEU A 194 4.88 2.22 3.31
CA LEU A 194 5.29 1.86 1.94
C LEU A 194 6.78 2.16 1.71
N LEU A 195 7.24 3.35 2.07
CA LEU A 195 8.66 3.74 1.95
C LEU A 195 9.57 2.80 2.75
N SER A 196 9.17 2.44 3.96
CA SER A 196 9.89 1.53 4.84
C SER A 196 9.92 0.10 4.26
N ALA A 197 8.80 -0.40 3.74
CA ALA A 197 8.71 -1.71 3.11
C ALA A 197 9.54 -1.80 1.81
N PHE A 198 9.49 -0.79 0.94
CA PHE A 198 10.33 -0.76 -0.27
C PHE A 198 11.82 -0.65 0.05
N SER A 199 12.17 0.09 1.11
CA SER A 199 13.54 0.16 1.63
C SER A 199 13.99 -1.21 2.15
N ALA A 200 13.14 -1.90 2.93
CA ALA A 200 13.40 -3.26 3.41
C ALA A 200 13.67 -4.23 2.26
N VAL A 201 12.83 -4.25 1.22
CA VAL A 201 13.07 -5.04 0.01
C VAL A 201 14.43 -4.72 -0.62
N THR A 202 14.78 -3.44 -0.70
CA THR A 202 16.04 -3.00 -1.31
C THR A 202 17.24 -3.47 -0.50
N PHE A 203 17.23 -3.27 0.82
CA PHE A 203 18.30 -3.66 1.72
C PHE A 203 18.45 -5.18 1.84
N LEU A 204 17.34 -5.91 1.74
CA LEU A 204 17.33 -7.37 1.68
C LEU A 204 17.88 -7.92 0.35
N ARG A 205 17.86 -7.16 -0.74
CA ARG A 205 18.34 -7.59 -2.07
C ARG A 205 19.76 -7.13 -2.40
N ARG A 206 20.31 -6.15 -1.67
CA ARG A 206 21.62 -5.54 -1.96
C ARG A 206 22.61 -5.83 -0.84
N SER A 207 23.88 -5.93 -1.16
CA SER A 207 24.95 -6.07 -0.16
C SER A 207 25.31 -4.76 0.54
N ARG A 208 25.18 -3.63 -0.15
CA ARG A 208 25.55 -2.31 0.36
C ARG A 208 24.70 -1.20 -0.26
N SER A 209 24.31 -0.26 0.57
CA SER A 209 23.52 0.92 0.25
C SER A 209 24.30 2.18 0.61
N ARG A 210 24.00 3.26 -0.11
CA ARG A 210 24.50 4.59 0.24
C ARG A 210 23.80 5.07 1.51
N SER A 211 24.40 6.02 2.22
CA SER A 211 23.83 6.58 3.46
C SER A 211 22.46 7.24 3.24
N GLY A 212 22.25 7.92 2.10
CA GLY A 212 20.99 8.62 1.80
C GLY A 212 19.74 7.72 1.91
N PRO A 213 19.66 6.58 1.21
CA PRO A 213 18.58 5.61 1.40
C PRO A 213 18.40 5.10 2.83
N ILE A 214 19.49 4.95 3.59
CA ILE A 214 19.43 4.49 5.00
C ILE A 214 18.76 5.56 5.86
N VAL A 215 19.17 6.83 5.72
CA VAL A 215 18.56 7.97 6.43
C VAL A 215 17.09 8.12 6.05
N GLY A 216 16.77 8.05 4.74
CA GLY A 216 15.39 8.12 4.28
C GLY A 216 14.51 6.99 4.85
N ALA A 217 15.05 5.77 4.95
CA ALA A 217 14.35 4.65 5.57
C ALA A 217 14.17 4.85 7.07
N ALA A 218 15.18 5.36 7.78
CA ALA A 218 15.10 5.64 9.21
C ALA A 218 14.01 6.69 9.50
N LEU A 219 14.03 7.80 8.75
CA LEU A 219 13.01 8.85 8.87
C LEU A 219 11.60 8.32 8.57
N ALA A 220 11.44 7.55 7.49
CA ALA A 220 10.14 6.96 7.16
C ALA A 220 9.66 5.95 8.21
N THR A 221 10.57 5.16 8.78
CA THR A 221 10.24 4.17 9.82
C THR A 221 9.83 4.86 11.12
N THR A 222 10.62 5.84 11.58
CA THR A 222 10.33 6.62 12.78
C THR A 222 9.03 7.40 12.62
N ALA A 223 8.87 8.14 11.51
CA ALA A 223 7.65 8.90 11.26
C ALA A 223 6.43 7.98 11.13
N GLY A 224 6.58 6.82 10.46
CA GLY A 224 5.52 5.83 10.35
C GLY A 224 5.09 5.28 11.71
N ALA A 225 6.05 4.95 12.57
CA ALA A 225 5.80 4.50 13.93
C ALA A 225 5.10 5.57 14.77
N LEU A 226 5.60 6.81 14.75
CA LEU A 226 5.00 7.95 15.46
C LEU A 226 3.62 8.37 14.91
N ALA A 227 3.30 8.02 13.66
CA ALA A 227 1.94 8.15 13.14
C ALA A 227 1.04 7.05 13.70
N LYS A 228 1.50 5.79 13.59
CA LYS A 228 0.83 4.62 14.17
C LYS A 228 1.82 3.44 14.25
N PRO A 229 2.06 2.82 15.41
CA PRO A 229 3.08 1.78 15.56
C PRO A 229 2.73 0.45 14.89
N SER A 230 1.47 0.29 14.48
CA SER A 230 0.89 -0.97 14.00
C SER A 230 1.66 -1.65 12.85
N PHE A 231 2.36 -0.88 12.02
CA PHE A 231 3.20 -1.42 10.95
C PHE A 231 4.57 -1.88 11.46
N VAL A 232 5.26 -1.08 12.28
CA VAL A 232 6.64 -1.38 12.68
C VAL A 232 6.75 -2.58 13.62
N ILE A 233 5.71 -2.85 14.43
CA ILE A 233 5.62 -4.10 15.22
C ILE A 233 5.59 -5.36 14.35
N CYS A 234 5.15 -5.24 13.08
CA CYS A 234 5.18 -6.33 12.11
C CYS A 234 6.46 -6.32 11.26
N LEU A 235 6.96 -5.13 10.91
CA LEU A 235 8.15 -4.96 10.09
C LEU A 235 9.40 -5.55 10.74
N ALA A 236 9.63 -5.22 12.02
CA ALA A 236 10.83 -5.65 12.73
C ALA A 236 10.99 -7.20 12.72
N PRO A 237 10.01 -8.00 13.19
CA PRO A 237 10.15 -9.45 13.17
C PRO A 237 10.17 -10.03 11.74
N ALA A 238 9.41 -9.47 10.78
CA ALA A 238 9.44 -9.93 9.39
C ALA A 238 10.82 -9.75 8.73
N VAL A 239 11.47 -8.60 8.96
CA VAL A 239 12.82 -8.31 8.47
C VAL A 239 13.84 -9.22 9.15
N LEU A 240 13.75 -9.43 10.47
CA LEU A 240 14.64 -10.32 11.21
C LEU A 240 14.57 -11.76 10.69
N VAL A 241 13.37 -12.29 10.45
CA VAL A 241 13.18 -13.63 9.87
C VAL A 241 13.84 -13.72 8.49
N LEU A 242 13.59 -12.77 7.58
CA LEU A 242 14.21 -12.81 6.25
C LEU A 242 15.72 -12.59 6.26
N ALA A 243 16.23 -11.74 7.14
CA ALA A 243 17.66 -11.55 7.34
C ALA A 243 18.30 -12.84 7.88
N GLY A 244 17.66 -13.52 8.83
CA GLY A 244 18.09 -14.82 9.36
C GLY A 244 18.10 -15.91 8.28
N VAL A 245 17.04 -16.02 7.48
CA VAL A 245 17.00 -16.94 6.33
C VAL A 245 18.13 -16.66 5.34
N ARG A 246 18.42 -15.39 5.06
CA ARG A 246 19.55 -15.03 4.18
C ARG A 246 20.90 -15.35 4.79
N LEU A 247 21.06 -15.16 6.09
CA LEU A 247 22.28 -15.52 6.79
C LEU A 247 22.56 -17.02 6.69
N VAL A 248 21.54 -17.85 6.98
CA VAL A 248 21.61 -19.32 6.85
C VAL A 248 21.92 -19.74 5.41
N ARG A 249 21.27 -19.09 4.42
CA ARG A 249 21.50 -19.36 2.99
C ARG A 249 22.74 -18.69 2.41
N ARG A 250 23.56 -18.00 3.23
CA ARG A 250 24.74 -17.23 2.81
C ARG A 250 24.45 -16.25 1.66
N GLN A 251 23.25 -15.68 1.64
CA GLN A 251 22.84 -14.68 0.66
C GLN A 251 23.21 -13.27 1.15
N PRO A 252 23.75 -12.40 0.28
CA PRO A 252 24.12 -11.06 0.68
C PRO A 252 22.87 -10.22 1.00
N PHE A 253 22.98 -9.40 2.04
CA PHE A 253 22.04 -8.34 2.37
C PHE A 253 22.77 -7.23 3.14
N ASP A 254 22.22 -6.03 3.15
CA ASP A 254 22.85 -4.87 3.77
C ASP A 254 22.48 -4.78 5.25
N ARG A 255 23.32 -5.40 6.09
CA ARG A 255 23.15 -5.43 7.55
C ARG A 255 23.07 -4.03 8.16
N ARG A 256 23.92 -3.11 7.69
CA ARG A 256 23.97 -1.73 8.20
C ARG A 256 22.67 -1.01 7.86
N ALA A 257 22.18 -1.14 6.63
CA ALA A 257 20.95 -0.49 6.22
C ALA A 257 19.71 -1.07 6.90
N LEU A 258 19.65 -2.40 7.12
CA LEU A 258 18.56 -3.00 7.91
C LEU A 258 18.60 -2.52 9.36
N LEU A 259 19.78 -2.51 9.98
CA LEU A 259 19.92 -2.11 11.38
C LEU A 259 19.57 -0.63 11.56
N LEU A 260 20.29 0.26 10.87
CA LEU A 260 20.17 1.71 11.08
C LEU A 260 18.92 2.30 10.42
N GLY A 261 18.48 1.73 9.29
CA GLY A 261 17.36 2.25 8.53
C GLY A 261 16.01 1.74 8.99
N LEU A 262 15.92 0.58 9.65
CA LEU A 262 14.64 -0.07 9.95
C LEU A 262 14.56 -0.61 11.38
N LEU A 263 15.48 -1.46 11.81
CA LEU A 263 15.37 -2.17 13.09
C LEU A 263 15.57 -1.24 14.28
N LEU A 264 16.68 -0.48 14.31
CA LEU A 264 16.96 0.48 15.37
C LEU A 264 15.83 1.53 15.52
N PRO A 265 15.37 2.22 14.46
CA PRO A 265 14.26 3.17 14.59
C PRO A 265 12.95 2.48 15.02
N SER A 266 12.66 1.27 14.53
CA SER A 266 11.47 0.53 14.96
C SER A 266 11.52 0.21 16.46
N PHE A 267 12.61 -0.39 16.94
CA PHE A 267 12.76 -0.76 18.35
C PHE A 267 12.83 0.47 19.28
N ALA A 268 13.48 1.55 18.84
CA ALA A 268 13.57 2.77 19.62
C ALA A 268 12.17 3.39 19.84
N VAL A 269 11.38 3.56 18.78
CA VAL A 269 10.02 4.11 18.92
C VAL A 269 9.12 3.16 19.70
N LEU A 270 9.14 1.85 19.40
CA LEU A 270 8.31 0.88 20.12
C LEU A 270 8.66 0.78 21.61
N GLY A 271 9.95 0.85 21.95
CA GLY A 271 10.40 0.89 23.34
C GLY A 271 9.92 2.15 24.05
N LEU A 272 10.03 3.31 23.40
CA LEU A 272 9.51 4.57 23.93
C LEU A 272 7.99 4.52 24.14
N GLU A 273 7.24 4.10 23.14
CA GLU A 273 5.78 3.99 23.24
C GLU A 273 5.37 2.98 24.31
N TYR A 274 6.08 1.86 24.44
CA TYR A 274 5.82 0.89 25.49
C TYR A 274 6.03 1.51 26.88
N CYS A 275 7.15 2.22 27.09
CA CYS A 275 7.40 2.91 28.35
C CYS A 275 6.33 3.98 28.66
N LEU A 276 5.89 4.73 27.65
CA LEU A 276 4.87 5.77 27.82
C LEU A 276 3.45 5.20 28.06
N SER A 277 3.12 4.07 27.44
CA SER A 277 1.78 3.45 27.53
C SER A 277 1.63 2.42 28.65
N TYR A 278 2.71 1.76 29.05
CA TYR A 278 2.66 0.61 29.97
C TYR A 278 3.63 0.72 31.16
N GLY A 279 4.50 1.74 31.19
CA GLY A 279 5.56 1.91 32.19
C GLY A 279 5.12 2.42 33.58
N GLY A 280 3.82 2.52 33.84
CA GLY A 280 3.25 2.59 35.20
C GLY A 280 3.34 3.93 35.95
N SER A 281 4.32 4.82 35.72
CA SER A 281 4.55 5.91 36.72
C SER A 281 5.14 7.27 36.24
N ALA A 282 5.21 7.63 34.95
CA ALA A 282 6.08 8.77 34.56
C ALA A 282 5.45 9.98 33.85
N SER A 283 4.15 10.02 33.50
CA SER A 283 3.66 11.09 32.60
C SER A 283 2.21 11.56 32.79
N GLY A 284 1.57 11.30 33.94
CA GLY A 284 0.18 11.74 34.18
C GLY A 284 -0.88 11.05 33.31
N VAL A 285 -0.47 10.14 32.41
CA VAL A 285 -1.36 9.26 31.64
C VAL A 285 -1.53 7.98 32.46
N SER A 286 -2.64 7.86 33.18
CA SER A 286 -2.98 6.67 34.00
C SER A 286 -3.44 5.48 33.13
N TYR A 287 -2.61 5.02 32.19
CA TYR A 287 -2.87 3.79 31.43
C TYR A 287 -2.14 2.62 32.11
N GLN A 288 -2.71 2.07 33.18
CA GLN A 288 -2.25 0.80 33.78
C GLN A 288 -2.82 -0.38 32.98
N ASN A 289 -2.36 -0.57 31.75
CA ASN A 289 -2.80 -1.67 30.91
C ASN A 289 -1.70 -2.73 30.76
N SER A 290 -2.01 -3.88 30.19
CA SER A 290 -1.02 -4.92 29.88
C SER A 290 -1.44 -5.70 28.64
N ILE A 291 -0.48 -6.14 27.84
CA ILE A 291 -0.74 -6.99 26.67
C ILE A 291 -0.90 -8.44 27.16
N ILE A 292 -1.99 -9.08 26.76
CA ILE A 292 -2.29 -10.49 27.07
C ILE A 292 -2.40 -11.30 25.78
N ILE A 293 -2.10 -12.60 25.87
CA ILE A 293 -2.40 -13.56 24.80
C ILE A 293 -3.82 -14.05 25.01
N ALA A 294 -4.73 -13.69 24.12
CA ALA A 294 -6.15 -14.00 24.21
C ALA A 294 -6.69 -14.44 22.83
N PRO A 295 -6.39 -15.68 22.40
CA PRO A 295 -6.67 -16.15 21.05
C PRO A 295 -8.15 -16.01 20.67
N PHE A 296 -8.39 -15.34 19.55
CA PHE A 296 -9.69 -15.03 18.94
C PHE A 296 -10.66 -14.22 19.80
N SER A 297 -10.31 -13.85 21.03
CA SER A 297 -11.21 -13.20 21.98
C SER A 297 -11.83 -11.91 21.43
N VAL A 298 -10.99 -10.97 20.99
CA VAL A 298 -11.38 -9.68 20.43
C VAL A 298 -12.18 -9.88 19.13
N MET A 299 -11.69 -10.72 18.22
CA MET A 299 -12.32 -10.90 16.92
C MET A 299 -13.69 -11.58 17.02
N ARG A 300 -13.87 -12.53 17.95
CA ARG A 300 -15.15 -13.20 18.19
C ARG A 300 -16.17 -12.31 18.87
N LEU A 301 -15.72 -11.31 19.65
CA LEU A 301 -16.61 -10.30 20.24
C LEU A 301 -17.33 -9.51 19.14
N HIS A 302 -16.63 -9.19 18.07
CA HIS A 302 -17.15 -8.31 17.03
C HIS A 302 -17.72 -9.02 15.80
N SER A 303 -17.34 -10.28 15.55
CA SER A 303 -17.79 -10.98 14.36
C SER A 303 -17.82 -12.49 14.46
N GLN A 304 -18.82 -13.04 13.78
CA GLN A 304 -18.92 -14.45 13.45
C GLN A 304 -18.22 -14.76 12.11
N HIS A 305 -18.09 -16.04 11.79
CA HIS A 305 -17.50 -16.54 10.53
C HIS A 305 -16.10 -16.02 10.19
N LEU A 306 -15.25 -15.86 11.21
CA LEU A 306 -13.91 -15.28 11.07
C LEU A 306 -13.06 -15.95 9.98
N ALA A 307 -13.13 -17.28 9.85
CA ALA A 307 -12.39 -18.00 8.82
C ALA A 307 -12.79 -17.58 7.39
N ALA A 308 -14.10 -17.47 7.13
CA ALA A 308 -14.60 -17.04 5.82
C ALA A 308 -14.18 -15.59 5.53
N LYS A 309 -14.31 -14.69 6.52
CA LYS A 309 -13.92 -13.28 6.36
C LYS A 309 -12.42 -13.13 6.14
N PHE A 310 -11.61 -13.88 6.88
CA PHE A 310 -10.16 -13.94 6.68
C PHE A 310 -9.82 -14.34 5.25
N LEU A 311 -10.38 -15.45 4.74
CA LEU A 311 -10.15 -15.91 3.38
C LEU A 311 -10.54 -14.85 2.35
N LEU A 312 -11.74 -14.27 2.50
CA LEU A 312 -12.26 -13.22 1.62
C LEU A 312 -11.44 -11.92 1.65
N SER A 313 -10.67 -11.68 2.72
CA SER A 313 -9.74 -10.55 2.79
C SER A 313 -8.45 -10.77 2.01
N VAL A 314 -8.06 -12.03 1.73
CA VAL A 314 -6.74 -12.34 1.16
C VAL A 314 -6.80 -13.20 -0.09
N LEU A 315 -7.98 -13.40 -0.69
CA LEU A 315 -8.20 -14.25 -1.87
C LEU A 315 -7.18 -13.96 -2.98
N PHE A 316 -7.08 -12.71 -3.44
CA PHE A 316 -6.15 -12.36 -4.51
C PHE A 316 -4.68 -12.63 -4.15
N PRO A 317 -4.11 -12.06 -3.06
CA PRO A 317 -2.69 -12.26 -2.79
C PRO A 317 -2.32 -13.72 -2.50
N VAL A 318 -3.19 -14.48 -1.82
CA VAL A 318 -2.98 -15.92 -1.59
C VAL A 318 -3.03 -16.69 -2.91
N ALA A 319 -4.02 -16.41 -3.76
CA ALA A 319 -4.10 -17.02 -5.09
C ALA A 319 -2.85 -16.71 -5.92
N VAL A 320 -2.37 -15.46 -5.95
CA VAL A 320 -1.11 -15.11 -6.64
C VAL A 320 0.07 -15.92 -6.07
N TYR A 321 0.18 -16.03 -4.75
CA TYR A 321 1.25 -16.80 -4.13
C TYR A 321 1.21 -18.29 -4.52
N VAL A 322 0.02 -18.91 -4.47
CA VAL A 322 -0.19 -20.34 -4.77
C VAL A 322 -0.03 -20.62 -6.26
N LEU A 323 -0.70 -19.86 -7.13
CA LEU A 323 -0.67 -20.05 -8.57
C LEU A 323 0.73 -19.87 -9.16
N TYR A 324 1.56 -19.02 -8.55
CA TYR A 324 2.94 -18.77 -8.95
C TYR A 324 3.96 -19.32 -7.96
N TRP A 325 3.61 -20.35 -7.17
CA TRP A 325 4.38 -20.89 -6.05
C TRP A 325 5.90 -20.97 -6.30
N ARG A 326 6.30 -21.54 -7.45
CA ARG A 326 7.71 -21.73 -7.81
C ARG A 326 8.48 -20.41 -7.86
N LYS A 327 7.87 -19.32 -8.34
CA LYS A 327 8.51 -18.00 -8.40
C LYS A 327 8.25 -17.20 -7.12
N ALA A 328 7.05 -17.30 -6.57
CA ALA A 328 6.61 -16.59 -5.37
C ALA A 328 7.52 -16.90 -4.17
N ARG A 329 7.85 -18.18 -3.93
CA ARG A 329 8.70 -18.60 -2.80
C ARG A 329 10.14 -18.05 -2.84
N HIS A 330 10.58 -17.57 -4.00
CA HIS A 330 11.90 -16.94 -4.18
C HIS A 330 11.81 -15.40 -4.31
N ASP A 331 10.61 -14.82 -4.40
CA ASP A 331 10.46 -13.38 -4.50
C ASP A 331 10.55 -12.72 -3.12
N THR A 332 11.61 -11.93 -2.92
CA THR A 332 11.87 -11.25 -1.64
C THR A 332 10.74 -10.30 -1.24
N SER A 333 10.15 -9.61 -2.20
CA SER A 333 9.11 -8.61 -1.94
C SER A 333 7.83 -9.28 -1.45
N LEU A 334 7.38 -10.30 -2.18
CA LEU A 334 6.19 -11.06 -1.82
C LEU A 334 6.38 -11.83 -0.50
N ASN A 335 7.56 -12.41 -0.26
CA ASN A 335 7.85 -13.09 1.00
C ASN A 335 7.90 -12.13 2.20
N LEU A 336 8.43 -10.92 2.03
CA LEU A 336 8.37 -9.89 3.07
C LEU A 336 6.91 -9.54 3.39
N ALA A 337 6.09 -9.32 2.37
CA ALA A 337 4.69 -8.98 2.54
C ALA A 337 3.88 -10.10 3.20
N ALA A 338 4.17 -11.36 2.84
CA ALA A 338 3.55 -12.53 3.48
C ALA A 338 3.92 -12.63 4.97
N LEU A 339 5.19 -12.38 5.33
CA LEU A 339 5.62 -12.37 6.73
C LEU A 339 5.05 -11.19 7.51
N LEU A 340 5.04 -9.99 6.91
CA LEU A 340 4.35 -8.83 7.48
C LEU A 340 2.91 -9.18 7.83
N PHE A 341 2.16 -9.75 6.88
CA PHE A 341 0.78 -10.15 7.10
C PHE A 341 0.64 -11.29 8.11
N ALA A 342 1.55 -12.26 8.12
CA ALA A 342 1.53 -13.34 9.12
C ALA A 342 1.67 -12.79 10.56
N PHE A 343 2.59 -11.86 10.80
CA PHE A 343 2.71 -11.18 12.10
C PHE A 343 1.50 -10.29 12.39
N GLY A 344 1.04 -9.50 11.41
CA GLY A 344 -0.12 -8.62 11.60
C GLY A 344 -1.40 -9.39 11.93
N ALA A 345 -1.70 -10.45 11.18
CA ALA A 345 -2.81 -11.36 11.47
C ALA A 345 -2.62 -12.09 12.80
N GLY A 346 -1.38 -12.50 13.11
CA GLY A 346 -1.03 -13.08 14.41
C GLY A 346 -1.38 -12.13 15.57
N TYR A 347 -0.97 -10.87 15.50
CA TYR A 347 -1.32 -9.88 16.53
C TYR A 347 -2.83 -9.65 16.61
N THR A 348 -3.51 -9.52 15.46
CA THR A 348 -4.97 -9.34 15.40
C THR A 348 -5.73 -10.48 16.06
N PHE A 349 -5.30 -11.74 15.87
CA PHE A 349 -6.00 -12.90 16.39
C PHE A 349 -5.51 -13.37 17.76
N LEU A 350 -4.26 -13.12 18.14
CA LEU A 350 -3.68 -13.71 19.34
C LEU A 350 -3.52 -12.72 20.50
N LEU A 351 -3.42 -11.42 20.23
CA LEU A 351 -3.15 -10.42 21.26
C LEU A 351 -4.37 -9.58 21.58
N ALA A 352 -4.48 -9.21 22.85
CA ALA A 352 -5.45 -8.24 23.34
C ALA A 352 -4.81 -7.37 24.42
N GLU A 353 -5.42 -6.22 24.66
CA GLU A 353 -5.16 -5.44 25.87
C GLU A 353 -6.04 -5.98 27.01
N LYS A 354 -5.47 -6.07 28.22
CA LYS A 354 -6.19 -6.57 29.41
C LYS A 354 -7.35 -5.65 29.77
N ILE A 355 -7.12 -4.33 29.71
CA ILE A 355 -8.12 -3.29 29.90
C ILE A 355 -8.44 -2.71 28.51
N GLY A 356 -9.73 -2.59 28.18
CA GLY A 356 -10.13 -2.05 26.88
C GLY A 356 -9.86 -2.98 25.69
N GLY A 357 -9.62 -4.28 25.90
CA GLY A 357 -9.35 -5.24 24.83
C GLY A 357 -10.39 -5.28 23.71
N ALA A 358 -11.65 -4.91 24.00
CA ALA A 358 -12.70 -4.73 23.00
C ALA A 358 -12.38 -3.67 21.94
N ALA A 359 -11.51 -2.70 22.21
CA ALA A 359 -11.07 -1.69 21.24
C ALA A 359 -10.25 -2.30 20.08
N GLY A 360 -9.61 -3.45 20.31
CA GLY A 360 -8.92 -4.20 19.26
C GLY A 360 -7.74 -3.47 18.64
N ASN A 361 -6.90 -2.80 19.43
CA ASN A 361 -5.75 -2.03 18.93
C ASN A 361 -4.78 -2.84 18.06
N PHE A 362 -4.66 -4.16 18.27
CA PHE A 362 -3.82 -5.04 17.44
C PHE A 362 -4.42 -5.37 16.05
N LEU A 363 -5.70 -5.03 15.80
CA LEU A 363 -6.37 -5.16 14.50
C LEU A 363 -5.71 -4.28 13.42
N TRP A 364 -5.23 -3.10 13.82
CA TRP A 364 -4.58 -2.15 12.94
C TRP A 364 -3.34 -2.73 12.23
N SER A 365 -2.64 -3.64 12.90
CA SER A 365 -1.50 -4.36 12.33
C SER A 365 -1.92 -5.28 11.19
N GLY A 366 -3.05 -5.96 11.34
CA GLY A 366 -3.67 -6.73 10.27
C GLY A 366 -4.01 -5.86 9.06
N TYR A 367 -4.63 -4.71 9.29
CA TYR A 367 -5.10 -3.81 8.22
C TYR A 367 -3.94 -3.28 7.37
N ILE A 368 -2.89 -2.74 7.99
CA ILE A 368 -1.76 -2.21 7.22
C ILE A 368 -0.98 -3.32 6.50
N THR A 369 -0.88 -4.51 7.10
CA THR A 369 -0.12 -5.60 6.50
C THR A 369 -0.89 -6.31 5.40
N VAL A 370 -2.23 -6.36 5.43
CA VAL A 370 -3.02 -6.84 4.28
C VAL A 370 -2.88 -5.89 3.10
N PHE A 371 -2.86 -4.57 3.34
CA PHE A 371 -2.57 -3.59 2.31
C PHE A 371 -1.18 -3.81 1.68
N MET A 372 -0.14 -4.04 2.50
CA MET A 372 1.19 -4.37 1.98
C MET A 372 1.17 -5.67 1.16
N LEU A 373 0.45 -6.70 1.62
CA LEU A 373 0.30 -7.97 0.93
C LEU A 373 -0.33 -7.77 -0.45
N PHE A 374 -1.37 -6.96 -0.54
CA PHE A 374 -2.01 -6.53 -1.77
C PHE A 374 -1.07 -5.81 -2.74
N VAL A 375 -0.33 -4.81 -2.24
CA VAL A 375 0.66 -4.04 -3.03
C VAL A 375 1.70 -4.96 -3.64
N PHE A 376 2.36 -5.80 -2.82
CA PHE A 376 3.45 -6.65 -3.31
C PHE A 376 2.95 -7.82 -4.16
N ALA A 377 1.76 -8.38 -3.89
CA ALA A 377 1.14 -9.38 -4.76
C ALA A 377 0.79 -8.80 -6.13
N ALA A 378 0.23 -7.60 -6.20
CA ALA A 378 -0.06 -6.92 -7.46
C ALA A 378 1.20 -6.62 -8.27
N LEU A 379 2.24 -6.05 -7.63
CA LEU A 379 3.53 -5.79 -8.29
C LEU A 379 4.23 -7.08 -8.75
N PHE A 380 4.12 -8.16 -7.96
CA PHE A 380 4.59 -9.48 -8.37
C PHE A 380 3.81 -9.99 -9.58
N TYR A 381 2.48 -9.94 -9.54
CA TYR A 381 1.62 -10.40 -10.63
C TYR A 381 1.84 -9.63 -11.93
N VAL A 382 2.01 -8.30 -11.85
CA VAL A 382 2.39 -7.46 -13.01
C VAL A 382 3.70 -7.92 -13.62
N ARG A 383 4.72 -8.27 -12.82
CA ARG A 383 5.97 -8.85 -13.34
C ARG A 383 5.70 -10.14 -14.11
N GLN A 384 4.82 -11.00 -13.60
CA GLN A 384 4.46 -12.25 -14.29
C GLN A 384 3.75 -12.01 -15.62
N LEU A 385 2.92 -10.98 -15.73
CA LEU A 385 2.26 -10.59 -16.99
C LEU A 385 3.24 -10.05 -18.05
N LEU A 386 4.38 -9.52 -17.61
CA LEU A 386 5.40 -8.97 -18.49
C LEU A 386 6.41 -10.01 -18.99
N GLU A 387 6.49 -11.18 -18.35
CA GLU A 387 7.35 -12.28 -18.77
C GLU A 387 6.89 -12.87 -20.11
N ARG A 388 7.85 -13.23 -20.96
CA ARG A 388 7.62 -13.77 -22.31
C ARG A 388 8.55 -14.97 -22.56
N PRO A 389 8.16 -15.95 -23.40
CA PRO A 389 6.90 -16.04 -24.15
C PRO A 389 5.70 -16.39 -23.26
N PHE A 390 4.50 -16.01 -23.70
CA PHE A 390 3.27 -16.31 -22.97
C PHE A 390 2.75 -17.67 -23.43
N GLU A 391 2.78 -18.66 -22.54
CA GLU A 391 2.29 -20.00 -22.86
C GLU A 391 0.77 -20.07 -22.71
N ARG A 392 0.07 -20.70 -23.66
CA ARG A 392 -1.40 -20.85 -23.60
C ARG A 392 -1.88 -21.53 -22.32
N ARG A 393 -1.07 -22.45 -21.77
CA ARG A 393 -1.36 -23.18 -20.52
C ARG A 393 -1.44 -22.25 -19.31
N GLU A 394 -0.81 -21.08 -19.36
CA GLU A 394 -0.79 -20.12 -18.28
C GLU A 394 -1.99 -19.15 -18.32
N ILE A 395 -2.78 -19.13 -19.40
CA ILE A 395 -3.93 -18.22 -19.57
C ILE A 395 -4.91 -18.32 -18.40
N LEU A 396 -5.34 -19.54 -18.05
CA LEU A 396 -6.32 -19.76 -16.98
C LEU A 396 -5.79 -19.24 -15.63
N ARG A 397 -4.49 -19.39 -15.39
CA ARG A 397 -3.82 -18.88 -14.20
C ARG A 397 -3.88 -17.35 -14.14
N HIS A 398 -3.57 -16.68 -15.26
CA HIS A 398 -3.66 -15.23 -15.35
C HIS A 398 -5.11 -14.73 -15.23
N LEU A 399 -6.07 -15.39 -15.90
CA LEU A 399 -7.48 -15.05 -15.79
C LEU A 399 -8.00 -15.21 -14.35
N ALA A 400 -7.60 -16.28 -13.64
CA ALA A 400 -7.98 -16.49 -12.25
C ALA A 400 -7.41 -15.38 -11.33
N ALA A 401 -6.10 -15.10 -11.42
CA ALA A 401 -5.49 -14.04 -10.62
C ALA A 401 -6.07 -12.65 -10.93
N PHE A 402 -6.32 -12.35 -12.21
CA PHE A 402 -6.94 -11.10 -12.63
C PHE A 402 -8.41 -10.98 -12.20
N GLY A 403 -9.18 -12.06 -12.29
CA GLY A 403 -10.58 -12.09 -11.82
C GLY A 403 -10.68 -11.83 -10.32
N LEU A 404 -9.80 -12.43 -9.52
CA LEU A 404 -9.74 -12.16 -8.07
C LEU A 404 -9.30 -10.73 -7.76
N LEU A 405 -8.31 -10.19 -8.51
CA LEU A 405 -7.93 -8.78 -8.41
C LEU A 405 -9.14 -7.87 -8.64
N LEU A 406 -9.87 -8.09 -9.74
CA LEU A 406 -11.07 -7.32 -10.07
C LEU A 406 -12.16 -7.43 -9.01
N LEU A 407 -12.30 -8.59 -8.36
CA LEU A 407 -13.27 -8.79 -7.29
C LEU A 407 -12.96 -7.90 -6.08
N HIS A 408 -11.70 -7.81 -5.68
CA HIS A 408 -11.26 -6.93 -4.59
C HIS A 408 -11.36 -5.44 -4.94
N VAL A 409 -11.00 -5.06 -6.17
CA VAL A 409 -11.16 -3.69 -6.67
C VAL A 409 -12.64 -3.30 -6.69
N ARG A 410 -13.51 -4.17 -7.22
CA ARG A 410 -14.96 -3.96 -7.22
C ARG A 410 -15.48 -3.78 -5.79
N SER A 411 -15.05 -4.64 -4.86
CA SER A 411 -15.46 -4.54 -3.46
C SER A 411 -15.10 -3.20 -2.83
N GLY A 412 -13.89 -2.69 -3.09
CA GLY A 412 -13.49 -1.40 -2.54
C GLY A 412 -14.13 -0.20 -3.22
N VAL A 413 -14.31 -0.22 -4.54
CA VAL A 413 -15.10 0.81 -5.23
C VAL A 413 -16.54 0.88 -4.67
N LEU A 414 -17.17 -0.27 -4.43
CA LEU A 414 -18.51 -0.30 -3.81
C LEU A 414 -18.49 0.22 -2.38
N THR A 415 -17.44 -0.07 -1.62
CA THR A 415 -17.24 0.45 -0.25
C THR A 415 -17.09 1.97 -0.28
N GLU A 416 -16.27 2.51 -1.18
CA GLU A 416 -16.04 3.96 -1.34
C GLU A 416 -17.31 4.69 -1.75
N ILE A 417 -18.04 4.16 -2.74
CA ILE A 417 -19.33 4.72 -3.17
C ILE A 417 -20.32 4.72 -2.00
N ALA A 418 -20.39 3.63 -1.23
CA ALA A 418 -21.25 3.57 -0.07
C ALA A 418 -20.90 4.65 0.95
N PHE A 419 -19.62 4.95 1.19
CA PHE A 419 -19.20 6.04 2.09
C PHE A 419 -19.50 7.42 1.54
N LEU A 420 -19.25 7.66 0.26
CA LEU A 420 -19.56 8.93 -0.38
C LEU A 420 -21.07 9.21 -0.39
N ASN A 421 -21.89 8.16 -0.55
CA ASN A 421 -23.34 8.25 -0.46
C ASN A 421 -23.84 8.35 1.00
N ALA A 422 -23.16 7.69 1.94
CA ALA A 422 -23.47 7.74 3.36
C ALA A 422 -23.01 9.04 4.06
N LYS A 423 -22.58 10.07 3.31
CA LYS A 423 -22.33 11.45 3.79
C LYS A 423 -23.51 12.12 4.54
N LEU A 424 -24.59 11.40 4.86
CA LEU A 424 -25.80 11.88 5.55
C LEU A 424 -26.42 10.83 6.51
N GLY A 425 -25.64 10.07 7.27
CA GLY A 425 -26.21 9.20 8.31
C GLY A 425 -25.25 8.95 9.47
N PRO A 426 -25.72 8.95 10.73
CA PRO A 426 -24.87 8.62 11.86
C PRO A 426 -24.49 7.13 11.78
N TYR A 427 -23.22 6.84 12.07
CA TYR A 427 -22.80 5.51 12.51
C TYR A 427 -23.24 5.28 13.95
#